data_AF-A0A6H1ZB65-F1
#
_entry.id   AF-A0A6H1ZB65-F1
#
_cell.length_a   1.000
_cell.length_b   1.000
_cell.length_c   1.000
_cell.angle_alpha   90.00
_cell.angle_beta   90.00
_cell.angle_gamma   90.00
#
_symmetry.space_group_name_H-M   'P 1'
#
loop_
_entity.id
_entity.type
_entity.pdbx_description
1 polymer ?
#
loop_
_entity_poly.entity_id
_entity_poly.type
_entity_poly.pdbx_seq_one_letter_code
_entity_poly.pdbx_strand_id
1 'polypeptide(L)'
;MKFRSMFVAITIIFVLIIVIISVFRFEQVAHQRGYYNPLTKNITCSSRSQCLHEIGHAIDHAGGWISRDEDYRFALEVYIWTNWKAPEPLRDPLADQVIIFPGLLISRDKEHDPFVPAFWTGGWGGIGELYADMLYWTNGEQESMPVIFQPFYNWELVEELIKEYVR
;
A
#
# COMPACT_ATOMS: atom_id res chain seq x y z
N MET A 1 13.41 -52.51 9.98
CA MET A 1 12.72 -51.38 10.65
C MET A 1 13.54 -50.10 10.77
N LYS A 2 14.85 -50.13 11.11
CA LYS A 2 15.67 -48.91 11.30
C LYS A 2 15.74 -47.95 10.09
N PHE A 3 15.69 -48.48 8.87
CA PHE A 3 15.78 -47.66 7.64
C PHE A 3 14.59 -46.70 7.44
N ARG A 4 13.37 -47.10 7.82
CA ARG A 4 12.18 -46.25 7.66
C ARG A 4 12.21 -45.07 8.62
N SER A 5 12.61 -45.30 9.87
CA SER A 5 12.73 -44.26 10.90
C SER A 5 13.80 -43.22 10.55
N MET A 6 14.91 -43.66 9.95
CA MET A 6 15.97 -42.77 9.49
C MET A 6 15.51 -41.88 8.32
N PHE A 7 14.78 -42.46 7.37
CA PHE A 7 14.27 -41.70 6.23
C PHE A 7 13.26 -40.62 6.64
N VAL A 8 12.35 -40.95 7.57
CA VAL A 8 11.36 -39.99 8.10
C VAL A 8 12.05 -38.84 8.84
N ALA A 9 13.07 -39.12 9.66
CA ALA A 9 13.81 -38.09 10.37
C ALA A 9 14.52 -37.11 9.40
N ILE A 10 15.15 -37.64 8.34
CA ILE A 10 15.81 -36.82 7.31
C ILE A 10 14.79 -35.94 6.59
N THR A 11 13.62 -36.47 6.23
CA THR A 11 12.56 -35.68 5.59
C THR A 11 12.06 -34.55 6.50
N ILE A 12 11.82 -34.82 7.79
CA ILE A 12 11.38 -33.79 8.74
C ILE A 12 12.42 -32.67 8.87
N ILE A 13 13.70 -33.02 9.04
CA ILE A 13 14.79 -32.04 9.14
C ILE A 13 14.88 -31.21 7.86
N PHE A 14 14.78 -31.85 6.69
CA PHE A 14 14.84 -31.15 5.41
C PHE A 14 13.67 -30.17 5.23
N VAL A 15 12.44 -30.58 5.60
CA VAL A 15 11.27 -29.69 5.58
C VAL A 15 11.45 -28.52 6.55
N LEU A 16 11.93 -28.76 7.77
CA LEU A 16 12.21 -27.69 8.74
C LEU A 16 13.26 -26.70 8.22
N ILE A 17 14.34 -27.18 7.59
CA ILE A 17 15.37 -26.33 6.99
C ILE A 17 14.76 -25.47 5.87
N ILE A 18 13.94 -26.05 5.00
CA ILE A 18 13.25 -25.29 3.93
C ILE A 18 12.38 -24.20 4.55
N VAL A 19 11.57 -24.53 5.56
CA VAL A 19 10.70 -23.56 6.23
C VAL A 19 11.53 -22.43 6.85
N ILE A 20 12.62 -22.75 7.56
CA ILE A 20 13.50 -21.74 8.17
C ILE A 20 14.10 -20.83 7.09
N ILE A 21 14.66 -21.39 6.01
CA ILE A 21 15.26 -20.60 4.91
C ILE A 21 14.19 -19.71 4.24
N SER A 22 12.98 -20.24 4.03
CA SER A 22 11.88 -19.49 3.44
C SER A 22 11.46 -18.31 4.32
N VAL A 23 11.33 -18.50 5.64
CA VAL A 23 11.01 -17.43 6.59
C VAL A 23 12.14 -16.38 6.63
N PHE A 24 13.39 -16.80 6.73
CA PHE A 24 14.54 -15.89 6.78
C PHE A 24 14.71 -15.06 5.50
N ARG A 25 14.51 -15.68 4.33
CA ARG A 25 14.56 -14.95 3.05
C ARG A 25 13.40 -13.98 2.90
N PHE A 26 12.21 -14.35 3.37
CA PHE A 26 11.05 -13.46 3.35
C PHE A 26 11.32 -12.19 4.16
N GLU A 27 11.92 -12.34 5.35
CA GLU A 27 12.27 -11.21 6.22
C GLU A 27 13.30 -10.26 5.59
N GLN A 28 14.34 -10.79 4.93
CA GLN A 28 15.32 -9.96 4.22
C GLN A 28 14.73 -9.21 3.01
N VAL A 29 13.85 -9.84 2.24
CA VAL A 29 13.22 -9.17 1.09
C VAL A 29 12.23 -8.09 1.56
N ALA A 30 11.51 -8.34 2.66
CA ALA A 30 10.63 -7.35 3.29
C ALA A 30 11.43 -6.12 3.77
N HIS A 31 12.60 -6.33 4.38
CA HIS A 31 13.49 -5.22 4.79
C HIS A 31 13.91 -4.30 3.63
N GLN A 32 14.04 -4.84 2.40
CA GLN A 32 14.48 -4.04 1.26
C GLN A 32 13.37 -3.18 0.63
N ARG A 33 12.09 -3.51 0.85
CA ARG A 33 10.97 -2.84 0.18
C ARG A 33 10.09 -1.99 1.10
N GLY A 34 10.27 -2.09 2.41
CA GLY A 34 9.25 -1.64 3.35
C GLY A 34 8.22 -2.76 3.55
N TYR A 35 7.70 -2.86 4.77
CA TYR A 35 6.62 -3.77 5.11
C TYR A 35 5.89 -3.34 6.38
N TYR A 36 4.58 -3.16 6.28
CA TYR A 36 3.65 -3.07 7.39
C TYR A 36 2.97 -4.41 7.64
N ASN A 37 3.06 -4.91 8.88
CA ASN A 37 2.36 -6.11 9.30
C ASN A 37 1.03 -5.74 9.99
N PRO A 38 -0.14 -6.00 9.39
CA PRO A 38 -1.42 -5.64 10.02
C PRO A 38 -1.72 -6.45 11.29
N LEU A 39 -1.17 -7.67 11.44
CA LEU A 39 -1.42 -8.49 12.63
C LEU A 39 -0.64 -7.99 13.84
N THR A 40 0.63 -7.62 13.66
CA THR A 40 1.49 -7.15 14.76
C THR A 40 1.53 -5.63 14.88
N LYS A 41 1.01 -4.92 13.88
CA LYS A 41 1.09 -3.45 13.72
C LYS A 41 2.51 -2.90 13.64
N ASN A 42 3.49 -3.74 13.29
CA ASN A 42 4.88 -3.31 13.17
C ASN A 42 5.15 -2.77 11.75
N ILE A 43 5.87 -1.65 11.68
CA ILE A 43 6.43 -1.11 10.45
C ILE A 43 7.91 -1.48 10.35
N THR A 44 8.33 -1.94 9.19
CA THR A 44 9.72 -2.22 8.84
C THR A 44 10.07 -1.46 7.58
N CYS A 45 11.09 -0.61 7.59
CA CYS A 45 11.47 0.21 6.44
C CYS A 45 12.95 0.58 6.50
N SER A 46 13.54 0.94 5.36
CA SER A 46 14.97 1.28 5.24
C SER A 46 15.27 2.69 4.73
N SER A 47 14.25 3.40 4.23
CA SER A 47 14.34 4.78 3.77
C SER A 47 13.14 5.59 4.23
N ARG A 48 13.28 6.92 4.27
CA ARG A 48 12.16 7.83 4.56
C ARG A 48 10.93 7.56 3.68
N SER A 49 11.14 7.40 2.37
CA SER A 49 10.05 7.12 1.43
C SER A 49 9.32 5.81 1.73
N GLN A 50 10.06 4.74 2.02
CA GLN A 50 9.48 3.45 2.42
C GLN A 50 8.72 3.59 3.73
N CYS A 51 9.30 4.26 4.73
CA CYS A 51 8.63 4.45 6.00
C CYS A 51 7.31 5.22 5.84
N LEU A 52 7.28 6.30 5.05
CA LEU A 52 6.05 7.04 4.78
C LEU A 52 4.98 6.19 4.09
N HIS A 53 5.37 5.38 3.10
CA HIS A 53 4.46 4.44 2.44
C HIS A 53 3.89 3.42 3.45
N GLU A 54 4.73 2.77 4.26
CA GLU A 54 4.27 1.81 5.27
C GLU A 54 3.44 2.44 6.40
N ILE A 55 3.72 3.70 6.76
CA ILE A 55 2.87 4.49 7.66
C ILE A 55 1.48 4.63 7.02
N GLY A 56 1.41 4.93 5.72
CA GLY A 56 0.16 4.99 4.98
C GLY A 56 -0.68 3.71 5.13
N HIS A 57 -0.06 2.53 4.98
CA HIS A 57 -0.72 1.24 5.24
C HIS A 57 -1.18 1.10 6.70
N ALA A 58 -0.39 1.58 7.67
CA ALA A 58 -0.76 1.54 9.07
C ALA A 58 -1.97 2.44 9.39
N ILE A 59 -2.03 3.64 8.80
CA ILE A 59 -3.17 4.56 8.93
C ILE A 59 -4.41 3.95 8.28
N ASP A 60 -4.28 3.43 7.06
CA ASP A 60 -5.37 2.78 6.33
C ASP A 60 -5.99 1.66 7.18
N HIS A 61 -5.13 0.77 7.70
CA HIS A 61 -5.58 -0.32 8.55
C HIS A 61 -6.19 0.16 9.88
N ALA A 62 -5.61 1.16 10.53
CA ALA A 62 -6.14 1.71 11.78
C ALA A 62 -7.55 2.31 11.61
N GLY A 63 -7.84 2.87 10.44
CA GLY A 63 -9.17 3.38 10.06
C GLY A 63 -10.15 2.32 9.57
N GLY A 64 -9.78 1.04 9.55
CA GLY A 64 -10.65 -0.04 9.06
C GLY A 64 -10.53 -0.34 7.57
N TRP A 65 -9.40 0.01 6.96
CA TRP A 65 -9.13 -0.05 5.51
C TRP A 65 -9.92 1.01 4.73
N ILE A 66 -9.73 2.27 5.08
CA ILE A 66 -10.31 3.46 4.44
C ILE A 66 -10.17 3.45 2.91
N SER A 67 -9.06 2.93 2.38
CA SER A 67 -8.84 2.74 0.95
C SER A 67 -9.91 1.86 0.28
N ARG A 68 -10.68 1.10 1.06
CA ARG A 68 -11.79 0.27 0.62
C ARG A 68 -13.15 0.93 0.80
N ASP A 69 -13.22 2.09 1.46
CA ASP A 69 -14.48 2.79 1.70
C ASP A 69 -15.00 3.47 0.43
N GLU A 70 -16.32 3.49 0.28
CA GLU A 70 -16.99 4.11 -0.88
C GLU A 70 -16.72 5.61 -0.98
N ASP A 71 -16.61 6.31 0.14
CA ASP A 71 -16.35 7.74 0.17
C ASP A 71 -14.95 8.09 -0.35
N TYR A 72 -13.92 7.33 0.05
CA TYR A 72 -12.55 7.53 -0.43
C TYR A 72 -12.45 7.27 -1.93
N ARG A 73 -13.15 6.23 -2.39
CA ARG A 73 -13.24 5.87 -3.81
C ARG A 73 -13.91 6.96 -4.62
N PHE A 74 -15.05 7.47 -4.15
CA PHE A 74 -15.75 8.55 -4.81
C PHE A 74 -14.89 9.82 -4.86
N ALA A 75 -14.18 10.15 -3.77
CA ALA A 75 -13.22 11.25 -3.76
C ALA A 75 -12.11 11.07 -4.81
N LEU A 76 -11.58 9.85 -4.96
CA LEU A 76 -10.57 9.53 -5.96
C LEU A 76 -11.11 9.70 -7.39
N GLU A 77 -12.31 9.21 -7.68
CA GLU A 77 -12.96 9.37 -8.97
C GLU A 77 -13.17 10.85 -9.31
N VAL A 78 -13.70 11.63 -8.37
CA VAL A 78 -13.88 13.08 -8.53
C VAL A 78 -12.54 13.75 -8.79
N TYR A 79 -11.50 13.43 -8.01
CA TYR A 79 -10.16 13.98 -8.17
C TYR A 79 -9.56 13.69 -9.55
N ILE A 80 -9.68 12.45 -10.03
CA ILE A 80 -9.21 12.04 -11.35
C ILE A 80 -9.98 12.81 -12.43
N TRP A 81 -11.31 12.86 -12.35
CA TRP A 81 -12.14 13.53 -13.36
C TRP A 81 -11.88 15.04 -13.43
N THR A 82 -11.74 15.70 -12.29
CA THR A 82 -11.49 17.15 -12.25
C THR A 82 -10.08 17.48 -12.75
N ASN A 83 -9.09 16.62 -12.49
CA ASN A 83 -7.71 16.87 -12.90
C ASN A 83 -7.37 16.35 -14.31
N TRP A 84 -8.09 15.35 -14.85
CA TRP A 84 -7.74 14.70 -16.14
C TRP A 84 -7.57 15.71 -17.28
N LYS A 85 -8.43 16.73 -17.36
CA LYS A 85 -8.37 17.82 -18.37
C LYS A 85 -8.16 19.20 -17.76
N ALA A 86 -7.83 19.30 -16.47
CA ALA A 86 -7.54 20.61 -15.88
C ALA A 86 -6.33 21.24 -16.62
N PRO A 87 -6.44 22.49 -17.08
CA PRO A 87 -5.30 23.21 -17.61
C PRO A 87 -4.41 23.70 -16.48
N GLU A 88 -3.12 23.85 -16.74
CA GLU A 88 -2.21 24.54 -15.83
C GLU A 88 -2.64 26.02 -15.65
N PRO A 89 -2.53 26.61 -14.44
CA PRO A 89 -2.00 26.04 -13.20
C PRO A 89 -3.07 25.42 -12.28
N LEU A 90 -4.27 25.12 -12.80
CA LEU A 90 -5.38 24.61 -11.99
C LEU A 90 -5.29 23.11 -11.71
N ARG A 91 -4.41 22.39 -12.41
CA ARG A 91 -4.18 20.97 -12.23
C ARG A 91 -3.31 20.75 -10.99
N ASP A 92 -3.70 19.80 -10.15
CA ASP A 92 -2.95 19.43 -8.96
C ASP A 92 -1.60 18.77 -9.36
N PRO A 93 -0.47 19.13 -8.72
CA PRO A 93 0.84 18.54 -9.02
C PRO A 93 0.94 17.02 -8.85
N LEU A 94 0.04 16.40 -8.07
CA LEU A 94 -0.03 14.94 -7.87
C LEU A 94 -0.95 14.25 -8.88
N ALA A 95 -1.68 15.01 -9.71
CA ALA A 95 -2.67 14.47 -10.63
C ALA A 95 -2.08 13.40 -11.56
N ASP A 96 -0.90 13.64 -12.12
CA ASP A 96 -0.31 12.71 -13.08
C ASP A 96 0.05 11.38 -12.43
N GLN A 97 0.65 11.41 -11.23
CA GLN A 97 1.03 10.24 -10.46
C GLN A 97 -0.20 9.41 -10.05
N VAL A 98 -1.26 10.09 -9.60
CA VAL A 98 -2.53 9.44 -9.26
C VAL A 98 -3.16 8.82 -10.50
N ILE A 99 -3.26 9.56 -11.61
CA ILE A 99 -3.95 9.11 -12.83
C ILE A 99 -3.28 7.88 -13.45
N ILE A 100 -1.94 7.85 -13.49
CA ILE A 100 -1.19 6.74 -14.11
C ILE A 100 -0.90 5.60 -13.13
N PHE A 101 -1.43 5.66 -11.90
CA PHE A 101 -1.08 4.70 -10.87
C PHE A 101 -1.48 3.27 -11.28
N PRO A 102 -0.56 2.29 -11.14
CA PRO A 102 -0.85 0.90 -11.50
C PRO A 102 -2.07 0.36 -10.74
N GLY A 103 -2.99 -0.28 -11.46
CA GLY A 103 -4.19 -0.90 -10.88
C GLY A 103 -5.43 -0.01 -10.80
N LEU A 104 -5.34 1.29 -11.11
CA LEU A 104 -6.50 2.19 -11.18
C LEU A 104 -7.30 2.09 -12.49
N LEU A 105 -6.74 1.57 -13.59
CA LEU A 105 -7.44 1.57 -14.88
C LEU A 105 -7.71 0.16 -15.43
N ILE A 106 -7.66 -0.87 -14.57
CA ILE A 106 -7.84 -2.26 -14.96
C ILE A 106 -9.10 -2.82 -14.33
N SER A 107 -10.16 -2.97 -15.13
CA SER A 107 -11.37 -3.68 -14.74
C SER A 107 -11.13 -5.16 -14.57
N ARG A 108 -11.71 -5.74 -13.52
CA ARG A 108 -11.80 -7.20 -13.36
C ARG A 108 -12.99 -7.80 -14.11
N ASP A 109 -14.03 -7.01 -14.40
CA ASP A 109 -15.24 -7.49 -15.05
C ASP A 109 -15.18 -7.27 -16.57
N LYS A 110 -15.35 -8.37 -17.31
CA LYS A 110 -15.25 -8.43 -18.79
C LYS A 110 -16.39 -7.72 -19.52
N GLU A 111 -17.41 -7.24 -18.80
CA GLU A 111 -18.48 -6.41 -19.35
C GLU A 111 -18.13 -4.96 -19.01
N HIS A 112 -17.56 -4.23 -19.97
CA HIS A 112 -17.19 -2.84 -19.74
C HIS A 112 -17.77 -1.90 -20.77
N ASP A 113 -18.48 -0.91 -20.21
CA ASP A 113 -18.64 0.41 -20.79
C ASP A 113 -17.25 1.06 -20.85
N PRO A 114 -16.73 1.44 -22.03
CA PRO A 114 -15.41 2.05 -22.17
C PRO A 114 -15.28 3.42 -21.50
N PHE A 115 -16.37 4.00 -21.00
CA PHE A 115 -16.39 5.29 -20.31
C PHE A 115 -16.46 5.19 -18.78
N VAL A 116 -16.55 3.98 -18.22
CA VAL A 116 -16.51 3.75 -16.77
C VAL A 116 -15.19 3.03 -16.45
N PRO A 117 -14.15 3.75 -15.99
CA PRO A 117 -12.94 3.10 -15.53
C PRO A 117 -13.28 2.25 -14.31
N ALA A 118 -13.02 0.95 -14.36
CA ALA A 118 -13.03 0.12 -13.16
C ALA A 118 -11.66 0.13 -12.52
N PHE A 119 -11.63 0.71 -11.32
CA PHE A 119 -10.45 0.94 -10.50
C PHE A 119 -10.09 -0.27 -9.60
N TRP A 120 -10.54 -1.47 -9.97
CA TRP A 120 -10.81 -2.54 -9.01
C TRP A 120 -9.99 -3.81 -9.24
N THR A 121 -8.69 -3.76 -8.96
CA THR A 121 -7.94 -4.99 -8.69
C THR A 121 -7.10 -4.89 -7.43
N GLY A 122 -7.22 -5.89 -6.56
CA GLY A 122 -6.15 -6.25 -5.62
C GLY A 122 -5.04 -6.93 -6.41
N GLY A 123 -3.88 -6.30 -6.45
CA GLY A 123 -2.65 -6.72 -7.13
C GLY A 123 -1.47 -5.88 -6.61
N TRP A 124 -0.31 -5.98 -7.27
CA TRP A 124 0.75 -4.97 -7.09
C TRP A 124 0.26 -3.67 -7.74
N GLY A 125 0.02 -2.64 -6.93
CA GLY A 125 -0.79 -1.48 -7.34
C GLY A 125 -2.29 -1.68 -7.11
N GLY A 126 -3.01 -0.58 -6.93
CA GLY A 126 -4.43 -0.54 -6.54
C GLY A 126 -4.70 0.54 -5.50
N ILE A 127 -5.97 0.73 -5.12
CA ILE A 127 -6.39 1.87 -4.28
C ILE A 127 -5.75 1.85 -2.87
N GLY A 128 -5.51 0.68 -2.30
CA GLY A 128 -4.79 0.55 -1.01
C GLY A 128 -3.34 1.00 -1.09
N GLU A 129 -2.61 0.57 -2.13
CA GLU A 129 -1.24 1.03 -2.38
C GLU A 129 -1.21 2.52 -2.73
N LEU A 130 -2.20 3.02 -3.50
CA LEU A 130 -2.33 4.44 -3.80
C LEU A 130 -2.50 5.27 -2.53
N TYR A 131 -3.34 4.82 -1.60
CA TYR A 131 -3.54 5.51 -0.32
C TYR A 131 -2.21 5.68 0.43
N ALA A 132 -1.41 4.61 0.48
CA ALA A 132 -0.08 4.65 1.07
C ALA A 132 0.89 5.56 0.28
N ASP A 133 0.88 5.45 -1.04
CA ASP A 133 1.76 6.23 -1.92
C ASP A 133 1.44 7.72 -1.93
N MET A 134 0.17 8.12 -1.78
CA MET A 134 -0.17 9.53 -1.65
C MET A 134 0.47 10.15 -0.41
N LEU A 135 0.50 9.44 0.73
CA LEU A 135 1.18 9.93 1.93
C LEU A 135 2.69 10.07 1.70
N TYR A 136 3.28 9.12 0.97
CA TYR A 136 4.67 9.22 0.56
C TYR A 136 4.92 10.42 -0.37
N TRP A 137 4.12 10.61 -1.41
CA TRP A 137 4.30 11.69 -2.39
C TRP A 137 4.11 13.08 -1.78
N THR A 138 3.29 13.19 -0.75
CA THR A 138 3.10 14.43 0.02
C THR A 138 4.13 14.59 1.13
N ASN A 139 5.15 13.72 1.20
CA ASN A 139 6.18 13.73 2.23
C ASN A 139 5.64 13.60 3.68
N GLY A 140 4.42 13.08 3.84
CA GLY A 140 3.72 13.02 5.12
C GLY A 140 3.15 14.36 5.60
N GLU A 141 3.08 15.36 4.73
CA GLU A 141 2.60 16.71 5.04
C GLU A 141 1.13 16.87 4.65
N GLN A 142 0.30 17.36 5.57
CA GLN A 142 -1.14 17.53 5.36
C GLN A 142 -1.42 18.59 4.28
N GLU A 143 -0.68 19.69 4.32
CA GLU A 143 -0.81 20.82 3.40
C GLU A 143 -0.47 20.46 1.95
N SER A 144 0.38 19.45 1.76
CA SER A 144 0.78 18.93 0.44
C SER A 144 -0.22 17.91 -0.10
N MET A 145 -1.10 17.35 0.75
CA MET A 145 -2.16 16.42 0.35
C MET A 145 -3.33 17.17 -0.30
N PRO A 146 -3.87 16.71 -1.45
CA PRO A 146 -5.03 17.33 -2.05
C PRO A 146 -6.18 17.39 -1.06
N VAL A 147 -6.84 18.54 -0.97
CA VAL A 147 -7.84 18.85 0.08
C VAL A 147 -8.95 17.80 0.16
N ILE A 148 -9.35 17.21 -0.98
CA ILE A 148 -10.37 16.16 -1.04
C ILE A 148 -9.96 14.88 -0.31
N PHE A 149 -8.65 14.61 -0.19
CA PHE A 149 -8.13 13.41 0.48
C PHE A 149 -7.77 13.64 1.96
N GLN A 150 -7.54 14.88 2.38
CA GLN A 150 -7.12 15.18 3.76
C GLN A 150 -8.03 14.58 4.84
N PRO A 151 -9.37 14.58 4.73
CA PRO A 151 -10.25 14.01 5.75
C PRO A 151 -10.11 12.50 5.97
N PHE A 152 -9.53 11.78 5.00
CA PHE A 152 -9.35 10.33 5.09
C PHE A 152 -8.14 9.94 5.92
N TYR A 153 -7.21 10.85 6.19
CA TYR A 153 -6.03 10.57 7.00
C TYR A 153 -6.23 11.03 8.45
N ASN A 154 -5.90 10.15 9.41
CA ASN A 154 -5.70 10.56 10.78
C ASN A 154 -4.33 11.22 10.92
N TRP A 155 -4.27 12.54 10.73
CA TRP A 155 -3.01 13.30 10.71
C TRP A 155 -2.26 13.31 12.05
N GLU A 156 -2.98 13.25 13.17
CA GLU A 156 -2.35 13.09 14.49
C GLU A 156 -1.55 11.78 14.55
N LEU A 157 -2.15 10.67 14.11
CA LEU A 157 -1.47 9.38 14.04
C LEU A 157 -0.35 9.35 13.00
N VAL A 158 -0.51 10.04 11.86
CA VAL A 158 0.56 10.20 10.86
C VAL A 158 1.78 10.85 11.51
N GLU A 159 1.60 11.96 12.22
CA GLU A 159 2.69 12.68 12.87
C GLU A 159 3.38 11.84 13.95
N GLU A 160 2.62 11.08 14.74
CA GLU A 160 3.15 10.16 15.76
C GLU A 160 4.04 9.10 15.12
N LEU A 161 3.54 8.44 14.07
CA LEU A 161 4.28 7.38 13.39
C LEU A 161 5.50 7.93 12.62
N ILE A 162 5.42 9.14 12.05
CA ILE A 162 6.58 9.79 11.43
C ILE A 162 7.68 10.01 12.47
N LYS A 163 7.35 10.48 13.69
CA LYS A 163 8.34 10.67 14.78
C LYS A 163 8.98 9.34 15.22
N GLU A 164 8.23 8.25 15.17
CA GLU A 164 8.70 6.93 15.58
C GLU A 164 9.61 6.26 14.52
N TYR A 165 9.19 6.30 13.25
CA TYR A 165 9.78 5.48 12.19
C TYR A 165 10.65 6.26 11.21
N VAL A 166 10.46 7.57 11.06
CA VAL A 166 11.21 8.38 10.10
C VAL A 166 12.31 9.15 10.82
N ARG A 167 13.54 8.67 10.69
CA ARG A 167 14.75 9.27 11.28
C ARG A 167 15.52 10.15 10.31
#